data_AF-A0A8C1CF82-F1
#
_entry.id   AF-A0A8C1CF82-F1
#
_cell.length_a   1.000
_cell.length_b   1.000
_cell.length_c   1.000
_cell.angle_alpha   90.00
_cell.angle_beta   90.00
_cell.angle_gamma   90.00
#
_symmetry.space_group_name_H-M   'P 1'
#
loop_
_entity.id
_entity.type
_entity.pdbx_description
1 polymer ?
#
loop_
_entity_poly.entity_id
_entity_poly.type
_entity_poly.pdbx_seq_one_letter_code
_entity_poly.pdbx_strand_id
1 'polypeptide(L)'
;ILLKKIERETWRESGVSHIATVTRLMERLLDYRDCMKIGEVDGKTMGCTVNLLNFYKTELNKEEMYIRYIHKLYELHLKAQNYTEASYTLLLYDELLEWTERPLREFLTYPMQSEWQRKECLHLTIIHNFDRGKCWENCIILCRELANQYEAYYDYRNLSKMRMMEASFYDKIMNQQRLEPEFFRVGFYGKKFPFFLRNKEFVCRGNDYERLEAFQQRMLSEFPHAIAMQHANLPDQTIHQADAQYLQIYAVSPVPENQDVLQRDGVPNNIKSFYKVNHIWRFRYDRPFHKGTKDKENEFKSLWVERTTLTLAQSLPGISRWFEVEKRELVEMSPLENASEVIENKTLQLRTLIAQCQMRQMLNINPLTMCLNGVIDAAVNGGLARYQEAFFAKDYIANHPEDGEKITRLRELMFEQAHILEFGLAVHEKFVPQDMKPLHKKLVDQFHVMRSSLGIQFPAYVRVSPLHFANGSPRTCRTPVPNAISPEGGRIVARRSPLSYPAVNRYSSSSLSSQASNEVSNITGQSESSDEVFNMQPSPSTSSLSSNHSGSHNVNSSAPSSNRASPLPSDKHKHSRDNACLSPRDRLCSGIFPSPLDPTQVRAAPHEPICYVFRS
;
A
#
# COMPACT_ATOMS: atom_id res chain seq x y z
N ILE A 1 -7.20 -44.88 -3.84
CA ILE A 1 -8.39 -45.78 -3.83
C ILE A 1 -9.32 -45.46 -4.99
N LEU A 2 -9.82 -44.23 -5.12
CA LEU A 2 -10.73 -43.83 -6.20
C LEU A 2 -10.15 -44.05 -7.61
N LEU A 3 -8.87 -43.68 -7.83
CA LEU A 3 -8.18 -43.90 -9.12
C LEU A 3 -8.15 -45.38 -9.56
N LYS A 4 -8.00 -46.31 -8.61
CA LYS A 4 -8.01 -47.76 -8.89
C LYS A 4 -9.40 -48.27 -9.31
N LYS A 5 -10.48 -47.63 -8.82
CA LYS A 5 -11.86 -48.03 -9.16
C LYS A 5 -12.26 -47.63 -10.58
N ILE A 6 -11.63 -46.60 -11.14
CA ILE A 6 -11.98 -46.05 -12.46
C ILE A 6 -11.00 -46.47 -13.56
N GLU A 7 -10.00 -47.28 -13.21
CA GLU A 7 -8.88 -47.63 -14.09
C GLU A 7 -9.30 -48.42 -15.33
N ARG A 8 -10.40 -49.17 -15.24
CA ARG A 8 -10.95 -49.99 -16.34
C ARG A 8 -12.21 -49.39 -16.98
N GLU A 9 -12.60 -48.20 -16.54
CA GLU A 9 -13.83 -47.56 -16.98
C GLU A 9 -13.61 -46.74 -18.25
N THR A 10 -14.61 -46.71 -19.13
CA THR A 10 -14.55 -45.94 -20.40
C THR A 10 -14.48 -44.44 -20.17
N TRP A 11 -14.93 -43.96 -19.00
CA TRP A 11 -14.88 -42.58 -18.55
C TRP A 11 -13.66 -42.25 -17.68
N ARG A 12 -12.63 -43.12 -17.66
CA ARG A 12 -11.42 -42.99 -16.84
C ARG A 12 -10.81 -41.59 -16.88
N GLU A 13 -10.64 -40.99 -18.05
CA GLU A 13 -9.99 -39.67 -18.19
C GLU A 13 -10.79 -38.56 -17.49
N SER A 14 -12.11 -38.55 -17.69
CA SER A 14 -13.03 -37.65 -16.99
C SER A 14 -13.05 -37.93 -15.48
N GLY A 15 -13.05 -39.21 -15.10
CA GLY A 15 -12.99 -39.63 -13.70
C GLY A 15 -11.69 -39.22 -13.00
N VAL A 16 -10.53 -39.31 -13.68
CA VAL A 16 -9.23 -38.87 -13.17
C VAL A 16 -9.24 -37.37 -12.94
N SER A 17 -9.74 -36.59 -13.91
CA SER A 17 -9.88 -35.14 -13.78
C SER A 17 -10.81 -34.77 -12.62
N HIS A 18 -11.95 -35.45 -12.48
CA HIS A 18 -12.89 -35.19 -11.39
C HIS A 18 -12.29 -35.53 -10.02
N ILE A 19 -11.64 -36.68 -9.87
CA ILE A 19 -10.95 -37.07 -8.63
C ILE A 19 -9.86 -36.06 -8.28
N ALA A 20 -9.09 -35.57 -9.27
CA ALA A 20 -8.08 -34.54 -9.05
C ALA A 20 -8.70 -33.23 -8.52
N THR A 21 -9.79 -32.76 -9.11
CA THR A 21 -10.51 -31.57 -8.64
C THR A 21 -11.08 -31.76 -7.23
N VAL A 22 -11.70 -32.91 -6.94
CA VAL A 22 -12.25 -33.21 -5.60
C VAL A 22 -11.14 -33.33 -4.55
N THR A 23 -10.01 -33.93 -4.88
CA THR A 23 -8.86 -34.04 -3.96
C THR A 23 -8.34 -32.65 -3.62
N ARG A 24 -8.15 -31.81 -4.63
CA ARG A 24 -7.71 -30.41 -4.47
C ARG A 24 -8.71 -29.53 -3.73
N LEU A 25 -10.02 -29.79 -3.87
CA LEU A 25 -11.05 -29.14 -3.07
C LEU A 25 -10.96 -29.58 -1.60
N MET A 26 -10.87 -30.89 -1.35
CA MET A 26 -10.79 -31.43 0.00
C MET A 26 -9.57 -30.92 0.74
N GLU A 27 -8.41 -30.86 0.09
CA GLU A 27 -7.19 -30.28 0.67
C GLU A 27 -7.42 -28.83 1.12
N ARG A 28 -8.02 -27.99 0.27
CA ARG A 28 -8.34 -26.59 0.61
C ARG A 28 -9.39 -26.44 1.71
N LEU A 29 -10.40 -27.30 1.72
CA LEU A 29 -11.43 -27.31 2.77
C LEU A 29 -10.86 -27.76 4.11
N LEU A 30 -9.94 -28.72 4.11
CA LEU A 30 -9.22 -29.17 5.31
C LEU A 30 -8.32 -28.05 5.84
N ASP A 31 -7.55 -27.40 4.96
CA ASP A 31 -6.76 -26.21 5.30
C ASP A 31 -7.66 -25.13 5.92
N TYR A 32 -8.76 -24.75 5.24
CA TYR A 32 -9.72 -23.75 5.73
C TYR A 32 -10.31 -24.12 7.10
N ARG A 33 -10.72 -25.38 7.29
CA ARG A 33 -11.23 -25.88 8.57
C ARG A 33 -10.20 -25.72 9.68
N ASP A 34 -8.94 -26.04 9.40
CA ASP A 34 -7.88 -25.99 10.40
C ASP A 34 -7.43 -24.53 10.68
N CYS A 35 -7.57 -23.60 9.72
CA CYS A 35 -7.43 -22.16 9.97
C CYS A 35 -8.56 -21.64 10.89
N MET A 36 -9.81 -22.05 10.63
CA MET A 36 -11.00 -21.54 11.34
C MET A 36 -11.16 -22.03 12.79
N LYS A 37 -10.48 -23.11 13.21
CA LYS A 37 -10.57 -23.66 14.58
C LYS A 37 -10.03 -22.74 15.66
N ILE A 38 -9.19 -21.77 15.31
CA ILE A 38 -8.45 -20.96 16.28
C ILE A 38 -9.28 -19.75 16.76
N GLY A 39 -10.41 -19.44 16.13
CA GLY A 39 -11.36 -18.40 16.58
C GLY A 39 -10.85 -16.96 16.45
N GLU A 40 -9.55 -16.75 16.27
CA GLU A 40 -8.94 -15.45 15.99
C GLU A 40 -9.09 -15.07 14.51
N VAL A 41 -9.47 -13.82 14.25
CA VAL A 41 -9.53 -13.25 12.90
C VAL A 41 -8.10 -12.82 12.52
N ASP A 42 -7.34 -13.76 11.99
CA ASP A 42 -5.93 -13.55 11.60
C ASP A 42 -5.71 -13.55 10.08
N GLY A 43 -4.49 -13.18 9.66
CA GLY A 43 -4.10 -13.15 8.24
C GLY A 43 -4.21 -14.52 7.57
N LYS A 44 -3.94 -15.60 8.32
CA LYS A 44 -4.08 -16.98 7.86
C LYS A 44 -5.52 -17.28 7.46
N THR A 45 -6.49 -16.98 8.32
CA THR A 45 -7.92 -17.23 8.07
C THR A 45 -8.43 -16.51 6.83
N MET A 46 -8.05 -15.25 6.64
CA MET A 46 -8.37 -14.49 5.44
C MET A 46 -7.71 -15.10 4.19
N GLY A 47 -6.43 -15.49 4.28
CA GLY A 47 -5.71 -16.17 3.19
C GLY A 47 -6.36 -17.50 2.78
N CYS A 48 -6.76 -18.33 3.75
CA CYS A 48 -7.47 -19.60 3.49
C CYS A 48 -8.83 -19.32 2.80
N THR A 49 -9.54 -18.28 3.22
CA THR A 49 -10.82 -17.86 2.64
C THR A 49 -10.66 -17.39 1.19
N VAL A 50 -9.65 -16.56 0.89
CA VAL A 50 -9.35 -16.08 -0.48
C VAL A 50 -8.96 -17.23 -1.41
N ASN A 51 -8.16 -18.20 -0.93
CA ASN A 51 -7.82 -19.38 -1.73
C ASN A 51 -9.06 -20.20 -2.10
N LEU A 52 -9.97 -20.42 -1.14
CA LEU A 52 -11.21 -21.15 -1.37
C LEU A 52 -12.18 -20.39 -2.29
N LEU A 53 -12.26 -19.06 -2.12
CA LEU A 53 -13.02 -18.17 -3.00
C LEU A 53 -12.52 -18.27 -4.45
N ASN A 54 -11.21 -18.20 -4.68
CA ASN A 54 -10.61 -18.36 -6.01
C ASN A 54 -10.95 -19.74 -6.61
N PHE A 55 -10.90 -20.81 -5.83
CA PHE A 55 -11.24 -22.15 -6.28
C PHE A 55 -12.72 -22.27 -6.74
N TYR A 56 -13.65 -21.66 -6.00
CA TYR A 56 -15.07 -21.64 -6.39
C TYR A 56 -15.33 -20.85 -7.69
N LYS A 57 -14.57 -19.77 -7.92
CA LYS A 57 -14.64 -18.96 -9.14
C LYS A 57 -14.05 -19.70 -10.35
N THR A 58 -12.80 -20.15 -10.25
CA THR A 58 -12.03 -20.59 -11.42
C THR A 58 -12.19 -22.06 -11.76
N GLU A 59 -12.43 -22.93 -10.77
CA GLU A 59 -12.36 -24.39 -10.98
C GLU A 59 -13.71 -25.09 -10.88
N LEU A 60 -14.60 -24.62 -10.01
CA LEU A 60 -15.92 -25.24 -9.83
C LEU A 60 -17.04 -24.47 -10.55
N ASN A 61 -16.83 -23.19 -10.85
CA ASN A 61 -17.84 -22.28 -11.41
C ASN A 61 -19.17 -22.33 -10.61
N LYS A 62 -19.07 -22.27 -9.28
CA LYS A 62 -20.22 -22.32 -8.36
C LYS A 62 -20.52 -20.93 -7.81
N GLU A 63 -21.28 -20.14 -8.59
CA GLU A 63 -21.52 -18.72 -8.33
C GLU A 63 -22.13 -18.45 -6.93
N GLU A 64 -23.17 -19.19 -6.51
CA GLU A 64 -23.77 -18.98 -5.19
C GLU A 64 -22.79 -19.20 -4.04
N MET A 65 -21.93 -20.21 -4.15
CA MET A 65 -20.88 -20.46 -3.14
C MET A 65 -19.83 -19.35 -3.20
N TYR A 66 -19.44 -18.92 -4.38
CA TYR A 66 -18.54 -17.78 -4.55
C TYR A 66 -19.11 -16.53 -3.85
N ILE A 67 -20.36 -16.16 -4.08
CA ILE A 67 -21.01 -15.01 -3.43
C ILE A 67 -21.08 -15.19 -1.91
N ARG A 68 -21.42 -16.39 -1.40
CA ARG A 68 -21.39 -16.67 0.04
C ARG A 68 -20.00 -16.43 0.66
N TYR A 69 -18.94 -16.84 -0.04
CA TYR A 69 -17.56 -16.63 0.42
C TYR A 69 -17.08 -15.18 0.26
N ILE A 70 -17.60 -14.42 -0.72
CA ILE A 70 -17.40 -12.96 -0.79
C ILE A 70 -17.92 -12.33 0.50
N HIS A 71 -19.18 -12.59 0.88
CA HIS A 71 -19.75 -12.03 2.10
C HIS A 71 -19.05 -12.53 3.36
N LYS A 72 -18.64 -13.79 3.40
CA LYS A 72 -17.85 -14.31 4.53
C LYS A 72 -16.53 -13.56 4.69
N LEU A 73 -15.81 -13.32 3.59
CA LEU A 73 -14.55 -12.58 3.60
C LEU A 73 -14.77 -11.09 3.95
N TYR A 74 -15.83 -10.49 3.43
CA TYR A 74 -16.24 -9.13 3.78
C TYR A 74 -16.44 -8.96 5.29
N GLU A 75 -17.19 -9.85 5.93
CA GLU A 75 -17.41 -9.83 7.38
C GLU A 75 -16.11 -10.01 8.18
N LEU A 76 -15.18 -10.84 7.70
CA LEU A 76 -13.86 -10.98 8.33
C LEU A 76 -13.06 -9.68 8.24
N HIS A 77 -13.08 -9.00 7.09
CA HIS A 77 -12.41 -7.71 6.92
C HIS A 77 -13.03 -6.62 7.78
N LEU A 78 -14.36 -6.56 7.89
CA LEU A 78 -15.03 -5.61 8.79
C LEU A 78 -14.63 -5.82 10.25
N LYS A 79 -14.60 -7.07 10.72
CA LYS A 79 -14.16 -7.42 12.09
C LYS A 79 -12.71 -7.01 12.35
N ALA A 80 -11.84 -7.16 11.35
CA ALA A 80 -10.44 -6.74 11.43
C ALA A 80 -10.22 -5.25 11.12
N GLN A 81 -11.29 -4.47 10.85
CA GLN A 81 -11.23 -3.06 10.44
C GLN A 81 -10.43 -2.80 9.15
N ASN A 82 -10.31 -3.81 8.29
CA ASN A 82 -9.71 -3.72 6.96
C ASN A 82 -10.73 -3.17 5.95
N TYR A 83 -11.17 -1.91 6.11
CA TYR A 83 -12.27 -1.36 5.30
C TYR A 83 -11.96 -1.30 3.81
N THR A 84 -10.70 -1.06 3.45
CA THR A 84 -10.25 -1.02 2.05
C THR A 84 -10.41 -2.40 1.39
N GLU A 85 -9.92 -3.45 2.04
CA GLU A 85 -10.03 -4.83 1.56
C GLU A 85 -11.48 -5.33 1.59
N ALA A 86 -12.29 -4.89 2.56
CA ALA A 86 -13.73 -5.15 2.61
C ALA A 86 -14.44 -4.58 1.36
N SER A 87 -14.12 -3.33 0.99
CA SER A 87 -14.63 -2.71 -0.24
C SER A 87 -14.19 -3.47 -1.50
N TYR A 88 -12.90 -3.82 -1.62
CA TYR A 88 -12.43 -4.62 -2.75
C TYR A 88 -13.11 -5.99 -2.83
N THR A 89 -13.41 -6.58 -1.67
CA THR A 89 -14.13 -7.85 -1.61
C THR A 89 -15.56 -7.71 -2.15
N LEU A 90 -16.30 -6.66 -1.77
CA LEU A 90 -17.66 -6.43 -2.29
C LEU A 90 -17.68 -6.07 -3.78
N LEU A 91 -16.62 -5.45 -4.31
CA LEU A 91 -16.51 -5.22 -5.75
C LEU A 91 -16.49 -6.52 -6.57
N LEU A 92 -16.05 -7.63 -5.98
CA LEU A 92 -16.18 -8.93 -6.63
C LEU A 92 -17.64 -9.35 -6.85
N TYR A 93 -18.55 -8.93 -5.96
CA TYR A 93 -19.98 -9.18 -6.15
C TYR A 93 -20.58 -8.15 -7.11
N ASP A 94 -20.11 -6.90 -7.03
CA ASP A 94 -20.49 -5.84 -7.96
C ASP A 94 -20.26 -6.22 -9.43
N GLU A 95 -19.14 -6.88 -9.72
CA GLU A 95 -18.78 -7.40 -11.04
C GLU A 95 -19.77 -8.44 -11.58
N LEU A 96 -20.54 -9.11 -10.71
CA LEU A 96 -21.56 -10.09 -11.11
C LEU A 96 -22.93 -9.46 -11.37
N LEU A 97 -23.11 -8.20 -10.96
CA LEU A 97 -24.37 -7.49 -11.07
C LEU A 97 -24.35 -6.56 -12.28
N GLU A 98 -25.49 -6.41 -12.94
CA GLU A 98 -25.72 -5.44 -14.01
C GLU A 98 -26.70 -4.34 -13.59
N TRP A 99 -26.60 -3.15 -14.19
CA TRP A 99 -27.56 -2.06 -13.98
C TRP A 99 -28.87 -2.33 -14.72
N THR A 100 -29.64 -3.35 -14.27
CA THR A 100 -30.89 -3.79 -14.91
C THR A 100 -32.02 -3.98 -13.90
N GLU A 101 -33.27 -3.91 -14.37
CA GLU A 101 -34.46 -4.17 -13.55
C GLU A 101 -34.76 -5.67 -13.35
N ARG A 102 -33.80 -6.55 -13.67
CA ARG A 102 -33.98 -8.00 -13.51
C ARG A 102 -34.28 -8.33 -12.05
N PRO A 103 -35.38 -9.04 -11.74
CA PRO A 103 -35.70 -9.40 -10.37
C PRO A 103 -34.74 -10.46 -9.84
N LEU A 104 -34.11 -10.19 -8.70
CA LEU A 104 -33.31 -11.13 -7.96
C LEU A 104 -34.13 -11.70 -6.80
N ARG A 105 -33.99 -13.01 -6.58
CA ARG A 105 -34.59 -13.69 -5.42
C ARG A 105 -33.89 -13.26 -4.13
N GLU A 106 -34.57 -13.55 -3.02
CA GLU A 106 -33.95 -13.48 -1.69
C GLU A 106 -32.70 -14.36 -1.65
N PHE A 107 -31.61 -13.78 -1.16
CA PHE A 107 -30.33 -14.47 -1.08
C PHE A 107 -29.47 -13.84 0.02
N LEU A 108 -28.96 -14.66 0.95
CA LEU A 108 -28.27 -14.20 2.15
C LEU A 108 -29.16 -13.26 2.97
N THR A 109 -28.72 -12.02 3.18
CA THR A 109 -29.46 -10.96 3.88
C THR A 109 -30.19 -10.02 2.91
N TYR A 110 -30.08 -10.24 1.59
CA TYR A 110 -30.73 -9.40 0.60
C TYR A 110 -32.19 -9.83 0.37
N PRO A 111 -33.15 -8.90 0.44
CA PRO A 111 -34.54 -9.18 0.09
C PRO A 111 -34.67 -9.42 -1.42
N MET A 112 -35.89 -9.83 -1.84
CA MET A 112 -36.26 -9.82 -3.25
C MET A 112 -36.27 -8.37 -3.75
N GLN A 113 -35.44 -8.07 -4.75
CA GLN A 113 -35.25 -6.72 -5.27
C GLN A 113 -34.69 -6.77 -6.69
N SER A 114 -34.70 -5.66 -7.43
CA SER A 114 -34.04 -5.63 -8.74
C SER A 114 -32.52 -5.67 -8.59
N GLU A 115 -31.86 -6.14 -9.64
CA GLU A 115 -30.40 -6.15 -9.72
C GLU A 115 -29.82 -4.74 -9.59
N TRP A 116 -30.48 -3.76 -10.22
CA TRP A 116 -30.16 -2.34 -10.10
C TRP A 116 -30.19 -1.87 -8.64
N GLN A 117 -31.27 -2.15 -7.89
CA GLN A 117 -31.40 -1.78 -6.48
C GLN A 117 -30.34 -2.43 -5.61
N ARG A 118 -30.03 -3.71 -5.88
CA ARG A 118 -28.97 -4.42 -5.15
C ARG A 118 -27.60 -3.81 -5.41
N LYS A 119 -27.31 -3.47 -6.67
CA LYS A 119 -26.04 -2.87 -7.09
C LYS A 119 -25.86 -1.46 -6.53
N GLU A 120 -26.91 -0.66 -6.53
CA GLU A 120 -26.94 0.67 -5.88
C GLU A 120 -26.58 0.58 -4.39
N CYS A 121 -27.27 -0.27 -3.63
CA CYS A 121 -27.02 -0.47 -2.20
C CYS A 121 -25.58 -0.95 -1.94
N LEU A 122 -25.07 -1.83 -2.81
CA LEU A 122 -23.70 -2.33 -2.74
C LEU A 122 -22.69 -1.20 -2.96
N HIS A 123 -22.87 -0.36 -3.99
CA HIS A 123 -22.01 0.79 -4.26
C HIS A 123 -21.96 1.78 -3.09
N LEU A 124 -23.12 2.11 -2.51
CA LEU A 124 -23.19 2.99 -1.34
C LEU A 124 -22.44 2.41 -0.14
N THR A 125 -22.54 1.10 0.08
CA THR A 125 -21.79 0.39 1.14
C THR A 125 -20.28 0.40 0.87
N ILE A 126 -19.88 0.17 -0.39
CA ILE A 126 -18.47 0.20 -0.80
C ILE A 126 -17.87 1.59 -0.63
N ILE A 127 -18.60 2.65 -1.01
CA ILE A 127 -18.19 4.05 -0.83
C ILE A 127 -17.98 4.35 0.66
N HIS A 128 -18.92 3.94 1.52
CA HIS A 128 -18.81 4.14 2.97
C HIS A 128 -17.53 3.50 3.53
N ASN A 129 -17.25 2.25 3.13
CA ASN A 129 -16.06 1.54 3.58
C ASN A 129 -14.76 2.12 3.01
N PHE A 130 -14.73 2.54 1.74
CA PHE A 130 -13.54 3.20 1.19
C PHE A 130 -13.29 4.56 1.84
N ASP A 131 -14.33 5.30 2.25
CA ASP A 131 -14.15 6.52 3.02
C ASP A 131 -13.47 6.26 4.37
N ARG A 132 -13.93 5.23 5.09
CA ARG A 132 -13.28 4.78 6.34
C ARG A 132 -11.84 4.30 6.12
N GLY A 133 -11.60 3.62 5.00
CA GLY A 133 -10.27 3.19 4.55
C GLY A 133 -9.41 4.29 3.90
N LYS A 134 -9.91 5.53 3.82
CA LYS A 134 -9.25 6.71 3.21
C LYS A 134 -8.82 6.51 1.75
N CYS A 135 -9.54 5.66 1.00
CA CYS A 135 -9.35 5.43 -0.43
C CYS A 135 -10.31 6.32 -1.26
N TRP A 136 -10.22 7.64 -1.04
CA TRP A 136 -11.18 8.61 -1.58
C TRP A 136 -11.19 8.69 -3.11
N GLU A 137 -10.07 8.39 -3.77
CA GLU A 137 -9.99 8.29 -5.22
C GLU A 137 -10.96 7.23 -5.77
N ASN A 138 -11.08 6.08 -5.09
CA ASN A 138 -12.04 5.04 -5.45
C ASN A 138 -13.48 5.48 -5.15
N CYS A 139 -13.72 6.20 -4.05
CA CYS A 139 -15.04 6.75 -3.74
C CYS A 139 -15.53 7.68 -4.85
N ILE A 140 -14.66 8.56 -5.36
CA ILE A 140 -14.98 9.49 -6.46
C ILE A 140 -15.42 8.74 -7.72
N ILE A 141 -14.75 7.62 -8.06
CA ILE A 141 -15.11 6.80 -9.22
C ILE A 141 -16.54 6.25 -9.05
N LEU A 142 -16.85 5.66 -7.89
CA LEU A 142 -18.17 5.08 -7.62
C LEU A 142 -19.27 6.16 -7.51
N CYS A 143 -18.99 7.31 -6.89
CA CYS A 143 -19.93 8.43 -6.86
C CYS A 143 -20.30 8.91 -8.27
N ARG A 144 -19.33 8.91 -9.20
CA ARG A 144 -19.59 9.27 -10.61
C ARG A 144 -20.43 8.23 -11.32
N GLU A 145 -20.19 6.95 -11.07
CA GLU A 145 -20.99 5.88 -11.65
C GLU A 145 -22.45 5.97 -11.19
N LEU A 146 -22.68 6.08 -9.88
CA LEU A 146 -24.02 6.30 -9.32
C LEU A 146 -24.66 7.59 -9.83
N ALA A 147 -23.91 8.69 -9.91
CA ALA A 147 -24.41 9.94 -10.46
C ALA A 147 -24.90 9.76 -11.91
N ASN A 148 -24.17 9.03 -12.74
CA ASN A 148 -24.61 8.75 -14.11
C ASN A 148 -25.90 7.92 -14.14
N GLN A 149 -26.05 6.93 -13.25
CA GLN A 149 -27.29 6.15 -13.12
C GLN A 149 -28.47 7.04 -12.70
N TYR A 150 -28.31 7.85 -11.65
CA TYR A 150 -29.36 8.76 -11.20
C TYR A 150 -29.73 9.80 -12.25
N GLU A 151 -28.77 10.31 -13.02
CA GLU A 151 -29.04 11.22 -14.14
C GLU A 151 -29.86 10.54 -15.24
N ALA A 152 -29.53 9.29 -15.60
CA ALA A 152 -30.27 8.52 -16.61
C ALA A 152 -31.72 8.22 -16.19
N TYR A 153 -31.97 8.04 -14.89
CA TYR A 153 -33.30 7.83 -14.32
C TYR A 153 -33.99 9.12 -13.86
N TYR A 154 -33.37 10.28 -14.10
CA TYR A 154 -33.86 11.60 -13.69
C TYR A 154 -34.07 11.78 -12.17
N ASP A 155 -33.38 11.01 -11.33
CA ASP A 155 -33.36 11.18 -9.87
C ASP A 155 -32.36 12.25 -9.46
N TYR A 156 -32.76 13.50 -9.65
CA TYR A 156 -31.89 14.64 -9.35
C TYR A 156 -31.64 14.84 -7.84
N ARG A 157 -32.47 14.25 -6.97
CA ARG A 157 -32.27 14.35 -5.53
C ARG A 157 -31.08 13.52 -5.10
N ASN A 158 -30.99 12.28 -5.54
CA ASN A 158 -29.84 11.42 -5.22
C ASN A 158 -28.60 11.79 -6.04
N LEU A 159 -28.77 12.24 -7.29
CA LEU A 159 -27.67 12.84 -8.07
C LEU A 159 -26.98 13.99 -7.32
N SER A 160 -27.77 14.92 -6.76
CA SER A 160 -27.23 16.04 -5.98
C SER A 160 -26.39 15.56 -4.79
N LYS A 161 -26.87 14.55 -4.05
CA LYS A 161 -26.12 13.94 -2.95
C LYS A 161 -24.80 13.33 -3.42
N MET A 162 -24.79 12.61 -4.56
CA MET A 162 -23.57 12.02 -5.11
C MET A 162 -22.53 13.08 -5.47
N ARG A 163 -22.96 14.22 -6.05
CA ARG A 163 -22.06 15.33 -6.37
C ARG A 163 -21.51 16.04 -5.13
N MET A 164 -22.33 16.21 -4.10
CA MET A 164 -21.85 16.73 -2.81
C MET A 164 -20.83 15.79 -2.16
N MET A 165 -21.07 14.48 -2.23
CA MET A 165 -20.15 13.49 -1.71
C MET A 165 -18.82 13.48 -2.49
N GLU A 166 -18.88 13.52 -3.84
CA GLU A 166 -17.71 13.68 -4.71
C GLU A 166 -16.87 14.92 -4.34
N ALA A 167 -17.52 16.07 -4.16
CA ALA A 167 -16.85 17.30 -3.73
C ALA A 167 -16.16 17.13 -2.37
N SER A 168 -16.84 16.50 -1.39
CA SER A 168 -16.27 16.27 -0.07
C SER A 168 -15.02 15.37 -0.10
N PHE A 169 -14.95 14.41 -1.02
CA PHE A 169 -13.77 13.56 -1.19
C PHE A 169 -12.59 14.32 -1.78
N TYR A 170 -12.82 15.27 -2.69
CA TYR A 170 -11.77 16.17 -3.15
C TYR A 170 -11.18 17.00 -2.01
N ASP A 171 -12.04 17.56 -1.16
CA ASP A 171 -11.59 18.31 0.02
C ASP A 171 -10.80 17.42 0.99
N LYS A 172 -11.23 16.17 1.21
CA LYS A 172 -10.49 15.20 2.04
C LYS A 172 -9.12 14.90 1.46
N ILE A 173 -9.00 14.61 0.16
CA ILE A 173 -7.71 14.36 -0.51
C ILE A 173 -6.77 15.55 -0.33
N MET A 174 -7.30 16.77 -0.42
CA MET A 174 -6.48 17.97 -0.35
C MET A 174 -6.01 18.28 1.06
N ASN A 175 -6.89 18.11 2.05
CA ASN A 175 -6.69 18.68 3.39
C ASN A 175 -6.31 17.65 4.46
N GLN A 176 -6.61 16.37 4.25
CA GLN A 176 -6.35 15.33 5.26
C GLN A 176 -5.10 14.52 4.93
N GLN A 177 -4.28 14.29 5.96
CA GLN A 177 -3.07 13.49 5.83
C GLN A 177 -3.38 11.99 5.82
N ARG A 178 -2.74 11.27 4.90
CA ARG A 178 -2.75 9.81 4.82
C ARG A 178 -1.41 9.26 5.28
N LEU A 179 -1.44 8.14 5.98
CA LEU A 179 -0.25 7.40 6.34
C LEU A 179 0.23 6.62 5.13
N GLU A 180 1.53 6.69 4.85
CA GLU A 180 2.15 5.82 3.85
C GLU A 180 2.43 4.45 4.50
N PRO A 181 1.86 3.35 3.99
CA PRO A 181 2.08 2.02 4.54
C PRO A 181 3.48 1.52 4.18
N GLU A 182 4.03 0.66 5.03
CA GLU A 182 5.20 -0.15 4.68
C GLU A 182 4.77 -1.46 4.02
N PHE A 183 5.66 -2.03 3.21
CA PHE A 183 5.44 -3.30 2.53
C PHE A 183 6.51 -4.31 2.92
N PHE A 184 6.08 -5.54 3.18
CA PHE A 184 6.95 -6.60 3.67
C PHE A 184 6.83 -7.81 2.76
N ARG A 185 7.97 -8.31 2.28
CA ARG A 185 8.02 -9.61 1.63
C ARG A 185 8.12 -10.69 2.71
N VAL A 186 7.28 -11.72 2.60
CA VAL A 186 7.25 -12.89 3.47
C VAL A 186 7.44 -14.15 2.63
N GLY A 187 8.49 -14.94 2.89
CA GLY A 187 8.70 -16.26 2.28
C GLY A 187 8.40 -17.37 3.29
N PHE A 188 7.59 -18.33 2.88
CA PHE A 188 7.18 -19.48 3.70
C PHE A 188 7.82 -20.75 3.15
N TYR A 189 8.83 -21.30 3.82
CA TYR A 189 9.58 -22.45 3.31
C TYR A 189 9.54 -23.66 4.23
N GLY A 190 9.63 -24.85 3.63
CA GLY A 190 9.58 -26.13 4.32
C GLY A 190 8.19 -26.78 4.31
N LYS A 191 8.16 -28.09 4.50
CA LYS A 191 6.98 -28.93 4.25
C LYS A 191 5.86 -28.76 5.28
N LYS A 192 6.13 -28.19 6.44
CA LYS A 192 5.13 -28.05 7.53
C LYS A 192 4.19 -26.86 7.36
N PHE A 193 4.37 -26.01 6.35
CA PHE A 193 3.37 -25.00 6.01
C PHE A 193 2.17 -25.62 5.27
N PRO A 194 0.95 -25.04 5.42
CA PRO A 194 -0.21 -25.34 4.58
C PRO A 194 0.13 -25.22 3.10
N PHE A 195 -0.57 -25.97 2.24
CA PHE A 195 -0.21 -26.08 0.82
C PHE A 195 -0.18 -24.71 0.11
N PHE A 196 -1.12 -23.82 0.45
CA PHE A 196 -1.21 -22.50 -0.15
C PHE A 196 -0.09 -21.53 0.26
N LEU A 197 0.67 -21.83 1.31
CA LEU A 197 1.85 -21.05 1.75
C LEU A 197 3.17 -21.77 1.44
N ARG A 198 3.17 -23.10 1.42
CA ARG A 198 4.38 -23.92 1.33
C ARG A 198 5.23 -23.55 0.12
N ASN A 199 6.47 -23.16 0.39
CA ASN A 199 7.48 -22.77 -0.59
C ASN A 199 7.02 -21.64 -1.52
N LYS A 200 6.19 -20.72 -1.00
CA LYS A 200 5.67 -19.55 -1.70
C LYS A 200 6.08 -18.28 -1.00
N GLU A 201 5.99 -17.19 -1.76
CA GLU A 201 6.39 -15.87 -1.32
C GLU A 201 5.25 -14.89 -1.56
N PHE A 202 5.10 -13.97 -0.63
CA PHE A 202 4.03 -12.98 -0.64
C PHE A 202 4.62 -11.62 -0.36
N VAL A 203 3.99 -10.57 -0.90
CA VAL A 203 4.20 -9.21 -0.40
C VAL A 203 2.95 -8.79 0.35
N CYS A 204 3.14 -8.27 1.55
CA CYS A 204 2.11 -7.84 2.48
C CYS A 204 2.17 -6.31 2.64
N ARG A 205 1.00 -5.67 2.61
CA ARG A 205 0.80 -4.27 2.98
C ARG A 205 0.64 -4.20 4.51
N GLY A 206 1.60 -3.55 5.16
CA GLY A 206 1.62 -3.37 6.61
C GLY A 206 0.41 -2.62 7.16
N ASN A 207 0.16 -2.81 8.45
CA ASN A 207 -0.80 -2.02 9.22
C ASN A 207 -0.30 -0.57 9.40
N ASP A 208 -1.22 0.30 9.83
CA ASP A 208 -0.87 1.69 10.15
C ASP A 208 0.25 1.72 11.20
N TYR A 209 1.32 2.45 10.91
CA TYR A 209 2.54 2.56 11.74
C TYR A 209 3.32 1.25 11.96
N GLU A 210 2.97 0.17 11.27
CA GLU A 210 3.67 -1.10 11.41
C GLU A 210 5.06 -1.03 10.77
N ARG A 211 6.07 -1.38 11.57
CA ARG A 211 7.47 -1.49 11.14
C ARG A 211 7.86 -2.95 10.97
N LEU A 212 9.01 -3.18 10.32
CA LEU A 212 9.52 -4.53 10.04
C LEU A 212 9.58 -5.43 11.30
N GLU A 213 10.07 -4.91 12.42
CA GLU A 213 10.21 -5.70 13.65
C GLU A 213 8.85 -6.11 14.21
N ALA A 214 7.89 -5.18 14.24
CA ALA A 214 6.53 -5.45 14.69
C ALA A 214 5.83 -6.47 13.78
N PHE A 215 6.01 -6.33 12.46
CA PHE A 215 5.49 -7.29 11.48
C PHE A 215 6.11 -8.68 11.67
N GLN A 216 7.43 -8.78 11.87
CA GLN A 216 8.11 -10.05 12.14
C GLN A 216 7.57 -10.72 13.40
N GLN A 217 7.40 -9.98 14.50
CA GLN A 217 6.84 -10.52 15.74
C GLN A 217 5.41 -11.02 15.55
N ARG A 218 4.57 -10.26 14.84
CA ARG A 218 3.21 -10.69 14.52
C ARG A 218 3.20 -11.98 13.70
N MET A 219 4.01 -12.07 12.65
CA MET A 219 4.11 -13.29 11.82
C MET A 219 4.62 -14.50 12.62
N LEU A 220 5.56 -14.30 13.54
CA LEU A 220 6.04 -15.38 14.42
C LEU A 220 4.99 -15.79 15.46
N SER A 221 4.14 -14.86 15.91
CA SER A 221 2.98 -15.18 16.75
C SER A 221 1.93 -15.98 16.00
N GLU A 222 1.68 -15.66 14.73
CA GLU A 222 0.75 -16.42 13.85
C GLU A 222 1.30 -17.82 13.50
N PHE A 223 2.64 -17.97 13.44
CA PHE A 223 3.33 -19.23 13.13
C PHE A 223 4.38 -19.57 14.21
N PRO A 224 3.97 -20.02 15.41
CA PRO A 224 4.85 -20.18 16.57
C PRO A 224 5.93 -21.27 16.40
N HIS A 225 5.76 -22.18 15.45
CA HIS A 225 6.75 -23.22 15.13
C HIS A 225 7.72 -22.81 14.02
N ALA A 226 7.61 -21.58 13.50
CA ALA A 226 8.46 -21.10 12.44
C ALA A 226 9.79 -20.55 12.94
N ILE A 227 10.86 -20.88 12.21
CA ILE A 227 12.21 -20.41 12.45
C ILE A 227 12.45 -19.18 11.57
N ALA A 228 12.77 -18.04 12.19
CA ALA A 228 13.10 -16.81 11.48
C ALA A 228 14.47 -16.93 10.77
N MET A 229 14.47 -16.75 9.46
CA MET A 229 15.68 -16.66 8.64
C MET A 229 16.25 -15.25 8.75
N GLN A 230 17.57 -15.15 9.00
CA GLN A 230 18.24 -13.88 9.29
C GLN A 230 18.72 -13.13 8.03
N HIS A 231 18.93 -13.85 6.92
CA HIS A 231 19.45 -13.27 5.69
C HIS A 231 18.43 -13.29 4.56
N ALA A 232 18.54 -12.34 3.64
CA ALA A 232 17.70 -12.26 2.42
C ALA A 232 18.13 -13.22 1.30
N ASN A 233 19.15 -14.06 1.53
CA ASN A 233 19.59 -15.03 0.52
C ASN A 233 18.48 -16.03 0.18
N LEU A 234 18.42 -16.46 -1.07
CA LEU A 234 17.46 -17.46 -1.49
C LEU A 234 17.68 -18.76 -0.69
N PRO A 235 16.61 -19.38 -0.17
CA PRO A 235 16.72 -20.69 0.45
C PRO A 235 17.17 -21.71 -0.60
N ASP A 236 17.96 -22.66 -0.15
CA ASP A 236 18.40 -23.79 -0.94
C ASP A 236 17.37 -24.93 -0.91
N GLN A 237 17.63 -25.99 -1.67
CA GLN A 237 16.71 -27.13 -1.74
C GLN A 237 16.57 -27.86 -0.39
N THR A 238 17.56 -27.76 0.49
CA THR A 238 17.51 -28.36 1.82
C THR A 238 16.43 -27.71 2.69
N ILE A 239 16.36 -26.37 2.71
CA ILE A 239 15.31 -25.62 3.40
C ILE A 239 13.94 -25.92 2.78
N HIS A 240 13.82 -25.97 1.45
CA HIS A 240 12.55 -26.27 0.77
C HIS A 240 11.99 -27.66 1.11
N GLN A 241 12.87 -28.64 1.32
CA GLN A 241 12.50 -30.02 1.60
C GLN A 241 12.46 -30.38 3.09
N ALA A 242 12.90 -29.47 3.97
CA ALA A 242 12.94 -29.67 5.40
C ALA A 242 11.54 -29.93 5.98
N ASP A 243 11.47 -30.82 6.97
CA ASP A 243 10.27 -31.06 7.77
C ASP A 243 10.14 -30.03 8.91
N ALA A 244 10.23 -28.75 8.55
CA ALA A 244 10.17 -27.61 9.45
C ALA A 244 9.43 -26.43 8.77
N GLN A 245 9.25 -25.35 9.52
CA GLN A 245 8.72 -24.08 9.03
C GLN A 245 9.83 -23.03 9.11
N TYR A 246 10.17 -22.40 7.99
CA TYR A 246 11.10 -21.28 7.93
C TYR A 246 10.40 -20.04 7.38
N LEU A 247 10.53 -18.92 8.09
CA LEU A 247 10.01 -17.63 7.66
C LEU A 247 11.15 -16.69 7.29
N GLN A 248 11.08 -16.10 6.11
CA GLN A 248 12.03 -15.09 5.66
C GLN A 248 11.32 -13.79 5.37
N ILE A 249 11.62 -12.75 6.15
CA ILE A 249 10.85 -11.51 6.18
C ILE A 249 11.77 -10.30 6.07
N TYR A 250 11.50 -9.43 5.09
CA TYR A 250 12.21 -8.16 4.92
C TYR A 250 11.33 -7.11 4.24
N ALA A 251 11.66 -5.83 4.43
CA ALA A 251 10.94 -4.73 3.82
C ALA A 251 11.21 -4.62 2.31
N VAL A 252 10.19 -4.20 1.56
CA VAL A 252 10.28 -3.95 0.12
C VAL A 252 9.71 -2.58 -0.21
N SER A 253 10.23 -1.94 -1.25
CA SER A 253 9.74 -0.64 -1.72
C SER A 253 8.75 -0.84 -2.88
N PRO A 254 7.61 -0.14 -2.92
CA PRO A 254 6.69 -0.17 -4.05
C PRO A 254 7.34 0.43 -5.30
N VAL A 255 7.00 -0.09 -6.48
CA VAL A 255 7.37 0.45 -7.79
C VAL A 255 6.11 0.97 -8.48
N PRO A 256 5.82 2.28 -8.39
CA PRO A 256 4.59 2.86 -8.93
C PRO A 256 4.55 2.84 -10.46
N GLU A 257 3.37 2.52 -11.01
CA GLU A 257 3.14 2.55 -12.46
C GLU A 257 2.66 3.91 -12.97
N ASN A 258 1.99 4.69 -12.12
CA ASN A 258 1.42 6.01 -12.45
C ASN A 258 2.50 7.12 -12.53
N GLN A 259 3.57 6.87 -13.29
CA GLN A 259 4.69 7.81 -13.46
C GLN A 259 4.22 9.15 -14.03
N ASP A 260 3.20 9.16 -14.88
CA ASP A 260 2.62 10.38 -15.43
C ASP A 260 2.13 11.34 -14.33
N VAL A 261 1.42 10.84 -13.32
CA VAL A 261 0.94 11.67 -12.19
C VAL A 261 2.10 12.08 -11.29
N LEU A 262 3.03 11.17 -11.02
CA LEU A 262 4.14 11.38 -10.10
C LEU A 262 5.16 12.39 -10.64
N GLN A 263 5.41 12.38 -11.95
CA GLN A 263 6.38 13.25 -12.62
C GLN A 263 5.77 14.57 -13.08
N ARG A 264 4.44 14.69 -13.13
CA ARG A 264 3.78 15.94 -13.56
C ARG A 264 4.02 17.09 -12.58
N ASP A 265 4.47 18.21 -13.15
CA ASP A 265 4.66 19.46 -12.43
C ASP A 265 3.33 20.07 -12.00
N GLY A 266 3.34 20.77 -10.86
CA GLY A 266 2.16 21.42 -10.29
C GLY A 266 1.15 20.49 -9.61
N VAL A 267 1.29 19.16 -9.73
CA VAL A 267 0.45 18.22 -8.97
C VAL A 267 0.91 18.18 -7.51
N PRO A 268 0.04 18.51 -6.54
CA PRO A 268 0.40 18.51 -5.13
C PRO A 268 0.77 17.12 -4.57
N ASN A 269 1.63 17.11 -3.53
CA ASN A 269 2.18 15.88 -2.95
C ASN A 269 1.13 14.97 -2.28
N ASN A 270 0.06 15.55 -1.73
CA ASN A 270 -1.09 14.83 -1.16
C ASN A 270 -1.85 13.96 -2.18
N ILE A 271 -1.85 14.36 -3.45
CA ILE A 271 -2.35 13.55 -4.57
C ILE A 271 -1.31 12.51 -4.95
N LYS A 272 -0.04 12.92 -5.14
CA LYS A 272 1.04 12.00 -5.54
C LYS A 272 1.23 10.85 -4.56
N SER A 273 1.12 11.10 -3.25
CA SER A 273 1.34 10.08 -2.21
C SER A 273 0.42 8.87 -2.34
N PHE A 274 -0.83 9.05 -2.77
CA PHE A 274 -1.74 7.93 -3.03
C PHE A 274 -1.20 7.00 -4.12
N TYR A 275 -0.82 7.57 -5.26
CA TYR A 275 -0.35 6.80 -6.42
C TYR A 275 1.03 6.17 -6.22
N LYS A 276 1.78 6.58 -5.19
CA LYS A 276 3.03 5.92 -4.79
C LYS A 276 2.81 4.54 -4.15
N VAL A 277 1.67 4.32 -3.52
CA VAL A 277 1.44 3.16 -2.63
C VAL A 277 0.13 2.41 -2.88
N ASN A 278 -0.69 2.86 -3.83
CA ASN A 278 -1.93 2.19 -4.22
C ASN A 278 -1.89 1.79 -5.70
N HIS A 279 -2.54 0.66 -6.01
CA HIS A 279 -2.49 0.00 -7.31
C HIS A 279 -1.07 -0.41 -7.70
N ILE A 280 -0.34 -0.99 -6.73
CA ILE A 280 1.05 -1.40 -6.92
C ILE A 280 1.11 -2.90 -7.22
N TRP A 281 1.64 -3.24 -8.39
CA TRP A 281 1.87 -4.61 -8.84
C TRP A 281 3.30 -5.09 -8.57
N ARG A 282 4.25 -4.15 -8.52
CA ARG A 282 5.68 -4.43 -8.48
C ARG A 282 6.34 -3.84 -7.23
N PHE A 283 7.23 -4.62 -6.64
CA PHE A 283 7.98 -4.25 -5.45
C PHE A 283 9.45 -4.56 -5.67
N ARG A 284 10.34 -3.76 -5.09
CA ARG A 284 11.79 -3.96 -5.21
C ARG A 284 12.48 -3.96 -3.86
N TYR A 285 13.55 -4.72 -3.77
CA TYR A 285 14.53 -4.62 -2.69
C TYR A 285 15.93 -4.83 -3.24
N ASP A 286 16.89 -4.26 -2.53
CA ASP A 286 18.29 -4.20 -2.93
C ASP A 286 19.14 -4.92 -1.88
N ARG A 287 19.99 -5.84 -2.33
CA ARG A 287 20.95 -6.56 -1.49
C ARG A 287 22.37 -6.13 -1.87
N PRO A 288 23.09 -5.40 -1.00
CA PRO A 288 24.46 -5.03 -1.27
C PRO A 288 25.38 -6.26 -1.16
N PHE A 289 26.36 -6.35 -2.05
CA PHE A 289 27.40 -7.38 -2.00
C PHE A 289 28.70 -6.89 -2.63
N HIS A 290 29.81 -7.58 -2.37
CA HIS A 290 31.10 -7.25 -2.97
C HIS A 290 31.53 -8.32 -3.97
N LYS A 291 31.93 -7.92 -5.17
CA LYS A 291 32.64 -8.78 -6.13
C LYS A 291 34.14 -8.57 -5.97
N GLY A 292 34.88 -9.65 -5.76
CA GLY A 292 36.33 -9.60 -5.52
C GLY A 292 36.70 -9.17 -4.10
N THR A 293 37.92 -8.66 -3.94
CA THR A 293 38.44 -8.21 -2.64
C THR A 293 37.84 -6.86 -2.25
N LYS A 294 37.16 -6.81 -1.10
CA LYS A 294 36.67 -5.56 -0.52
C LYS A 294 37.85 -4.62 -0.23
N ASP A 295 37.85 -3.45 -0.86
CA ASP A 295 38.80 -2.38 -0.56
C ASP A 295 38.48 -1.81 0.83
N LYS A 296 39.47 -1.84 1.73
CA LYS A 296 39.34 -1.40 3.13
C LYS A 296 39.30 0.12 3.27
N GLU A 297 39.89 0.84 2.33
CA GLU A 297 39.94 2.31 2.33
C GLU A 297 38.71 2.92 1.67
N ASN A 298 38.19 2.27 0.62
CA ASN A 298 37.02 2.74 -0.12
C ASN A 298 36.15 1.58 -0.61
N GLU A 299 35.18 1.17 0.22
CA GLU A 299 34.30 0.04 -0.07
C GLU A 299 33.44 0.25 -1.33
N PHE A 300 33.16 1.50 -1.70
CA PHE A 300 32.31 1.86 -2.85
C PHE A 300 32.91 1.43 -4.18
N LYS A 301 34.22 1.17 -4.28
CA LYS A 301 34.84 0.65 -5.52
C LYS A 301 34.35 -0.75 -5.89
N SER A 302 33.92 -1.53 -4.90
CA SER A 302 33.55 -2.94 -5.07
C SER A 302 32.14 -3.24 -4.59
N LEU A 303 31.35 -2.22 -4.25
CA LEU A 303 30.00 -2.37 -3.71
C LEU A 303 28.98 -2.52 -4.84
N TRP A 304 28.68 -3.77 -5.18
CA TRP A 304 27.62 -4.13 -6.12
C TRP A 304 26.28 -4.19 -5.39
N VAL A 305 25.19 -4.03 -6.15
CA VAL A 305 23.84 -4.19 -5.63
C VAL A 305 23.09 -5.20 -6.46
N GLU A 306 22.55 -6.22 -5.80
CA GLU A 306 21.60 -7.14 -6.41
C GLU A 306 20.19 -6.59 -6.17
N ARG A 307 19.58 -6.06 -7.22
CA ARG A 307 18.21 -5.55 -7.20
C ARG A 307 17.26 -6.65 -7.62
N THR A 308 16.35 -7.00 -6.73
CA THR A 308 15.27 -7.94 -7.05
C THR A 308 13.95 -7.20 -7.16
N THR A 309 13.29 -7.35 -8.32
CA THR A 309 11.93 -6.88 -8.56
C THR A 309 10.96 -8.07 -8.49
N LEU A 310 9.94 -7.93 -7.67
CA LEU A 310 8.88 -8.89 -7.43
C LEU A 310 7.61 -8.38 -8.11
N THR A 311 6.95 -9.22 -8.90
CA THR A 311 5.62 -8.93 -9.49
C THR A 311 4.59 -9.81 -8.82
N LEU A 312 3.51 -9.20 -8.34
CA LEU A 312 2.43 -9.89 -7.64
C LEU A 312 1.35 -10.38 -8.61
N ALA A 313 0.63 -11.42 -8.21
CA ALA A 313 -0.54 -11.92 -8.93
C ALA A 313 -1.73 -10.93 -8.95
N GLN A 314 -1.81 -10.02 -7.98
CA GLN A 314 -2.79 -8.92 -7.91
C GLN A 314 -2.14 -7.68 -7.30
N SER A 315 -2.63 -6.49 -7.66
CA SER A 315 -2.15 -5.23 -7.08
C SER A 315 -2.51 -5.09 -5.60
N LEU A 316 -1.67 -4.38 -4.84
CA LEU A 316 -2.01 -3.89 -3.51
C LEU A 316 -2.46 -2.42 -3.57
N PRO A 317 -3.51 -2.02 -2.82
CA PRO A 317 -4.42 -2.88 -2.04
C PRO A 317 -5.37 -3.68 -2.95
N GLY A 318 -6.00 -4.72 -2.40
CA GLY A 318 -6.95 -5.59 -3.10
C GLY A 318 -7.85 -6.36 -2.14
N ILE A 319 -8.35 -7.54 -2.51
CA ILE A 319 -9.24 -8.38 -1.66
C ILE A 319 -8.53 -8.98 -0.43
N SER A 320 -7.20 -8.88 -0.38
CA SER A 320 -6.36 -9.29 0.72
C SER A 320 -5.23 -8.29 0.91
N ARG A 321 -4.64 -8.27 2.11
CA ARG A 321 -3.50 -7.40 2.43
C ARG A 321 -2.18 -7.96 1.91
N TRP A 322 -2.19 -9.17 1.38
CA TRP A 322 -1.03 -9.81 0.78
C TRP A 322 -1.38 -10.56 -0.50
N PHE A 323 -0.42 -10.62 -1.43
CA PHE A 323 -0.57 -11.41 -2.65
C PHE A 323 0.71 -12.16 -2.95
N GLU A 324 0.55 -13.31 -3.59
CA GLU A 324 1.64 -14.18 -4.01
C GLU A 324 2.50 -13.49 -5.06
N VAL A 325 3.82 -13.67 -4.94
CA VAL A 325 4.79 -13.25 -5.95
C VAL A 325 4.74 -14.26 -7.09
N GLU A 326 4.31 -13.80 -8.27
CA GLU A 326 4.21 -14.62 -9.47
C GLU A 326 5.54 -14.65 -10.24
N LYS A 327 6.21 -13.50 -10.31
CA LYS A 327 7.46 -13.35 -11.07
C LYS A 327 8.52 -12.63 -10.25
N ARG A 328 9.76 -13.09 -10.43
CA ARG A 328 10.98 -12.46 -9.90
C ARG A 328 11.91 -12.09 -11.04
N GLU A 329 12.48 -10.89 -10.98
CA GLU A 329 13.54 -10.42 -11.86
C GLU A 329 14.70 -9.93 -11.01
N LEU A 330 15.91 -10.41 -11.30
CA LEU A 330 17.13 -10.04 -10.59
C LEU A 330 18.06 -9.31 -11.57
N VAL A 331 18.51 -8.13 -11.17
CA VAL A 331 19.46 -7.31 -11.92
C VAL A 331 20.59 -6.92 -10.99
N GLU A 332 21.82 -7.15 -11.42
CA GLU A 332 23.00 -6.66 -10.73
C GLU A 332 23.35 -5.26 -11.23
N MET A 333 23.55 -4.32 -10.30
CA MET A 333 24.03 -2.97 -10.59
C MET A 333 25.50 -2.85 -10.21
N SER A 334 26.28 -2.25 -11.11
CA SER A 334 27.69 -1.99 -10.85
C SER A 334 27.87 -0.93 -9.76
N PRO A 335 29.06 -0.85 -9.12
CA PRO A 335 29.30 0.17 -8.11
C PRO A 335 29.15 1.60 -8.64
N LEU A 336 29.46 1.83 -9.92
CA LEU A 336 29.30 3.12 -10.59
C LEU A 336 27.81 3.47 -10.85
N GLU A 337 27.01 2.48 -11.27
CA GLU A 337 25.57 2.64 -11.46
C GLU A 337 24.86 2.90 -10.13
N ASN A 338 25.24 2.14 -9.10
CA ASN A 338 24.74 2.33 -7.74
C ASN A 338 25.08 3.73 -7.22
N ALA A 339 26.32 4.20 -7.38
CA ALA A 339 26.72 5.55 -6.99
C ALA A 339 25.88 6.63 -7.69
N SER A 340 25.62 6.46 -9.00
CA SER A 340 24.81 7.38 -9.79
C SER A 340 23.37 7.45 -9.26
N GLU A 341 22.74 6.29 -9.02
CA GLU A 341 21.38 6.23 -8.48
C GLU A 341 21.28 6.83 -7.06
N VAL A 342 22.28 6.58 -6.21
CA VAL A 342 22.32 7.16 -4.85
C VAL A 342 22.34 8.69 -4.90
N ILE A 343 23.15 9.28 -5.78
CA ILE A 343 23.21 10.74 -5.94
C ILE A 343 21.88 11.26 -6.51
N GLU A 344 21.33 10.63 -7.55
CA GLU A 344 20.09 11.06 -8.19
C GLU A 344 18.90 11.04 -7.20
N ASN A 345 18.75 9.95 -6.45
CA ASN A 345 17.72 9.82 -5.42
C ASN A 345 17.88 10.89 -4.32
N LYS A 346 19.12 11.15 -3.88
CA LYS A 346 19.38 12.15 -2.84
C LYS A 346 19.13 13.57 -3.34
N THR A 347 19.45 13.86 -4.59
CA THR A 347 19.15 15.13 -5.26
C THR A 347 17.64 15.34 -5.40
N LEU A 348 16.88 14.30 -5.76
CA LEU A 348 15.42 14.36 -5.83
C LEU A 348 14.79 14.62 -4.44
N GLN A 349 15.33 13.99 -3.39
CA GLN A 349 14.92 14.24 -2.01
C GLN A 349 15.17 15.70 -1.61
N LEU A 350 16.34 16.25 -1.91
CA LEU A 350 16.67 17.66 -1.68
C LEU A 350 15.70 18.59 -2.40
N ARG A 351 15.48 18.38 -3.70
CA ARG A 351 14.52 19.16 -4.52
C ARG A 351 13.13 19.18 -3.87
N THR A 352 12.66 18.03 -3.42
CA THR A 352 11.35 17.89 -2.77
C THR A 352 11.27 18.69 -1.47
N LEU A 353 12.26 18.56 -0.58
CA LEU A 353 12.29 19.28 0.70
C LEU A 353 12.42 20.80 0.49
N ILE A 354 13.23 21.22 -0.47
CA ILE A 354 13.40 22.63 -0.81
C ILE A 354 12.07 23.21 -1.32
N ALA A 355 11.40 22.54 -2.25
CA ALA A 355 10.10 22.99 -2.78
C ALA A 355 9.04 23.11 -1.67
N GLN A 356 8.95 22.11 -0.78
CA GLN A 356 8.02 22.15 0.36
C GLN A 356 8.33 23.32 1.31
N CYS A 357 9.61 23.61 1.56
CA CYS A 357 10.04 24.74 2.38
C CYS A 357 9.65 26.07 1.72
N GLN A 358 9.91 26.23 0.42
CA GLN A 358 9.55 27.45 -0.33
C GLN A 358 8.05 27.72 -0.36
N MET A 359 7.24 26.68 -0.54
CA MET A 359 5.78 26.78 -0.56
C MET A 359 5.16 26.96 0.84
N ARG A 360 5.98 27.10 1.90
CA ARG A 360 5.54 27.15 3.31
C ARG A 360 4.65 25.97 3.71
N GLN A 361 4.84 24.82 3.06
CA GLN A 361 4.16 23.57 3.39
C GLN A 361 4.87 22.83 4.53
N MET A 362 6.09 23.23 4.89
CA MET A 362 6.82 22.68 6.03
C MET A 362 6.66 23.58 7.26
N LEU A 363 6.12 23.00 8.34
CA LEU A 363 6.09 23.64 9.66
C LEU A 363 7.45 23.55 10.38
N ASN A 364 8.28 22.56 10.03
CA ASN A 364 9.58 22.30 10.63
C ASN A 364 10.67 22.24 9.56
N ILE A 365 11.74 23.04 9.71
CA ILE A 365 12.88 23.10 8.78
C ILE A 365 13.86 21.93 8.95
N ASN A 366 13.84 21.25 10.10
CA ASN A 366 14.81 20.23 10.47
C ASN A 366 15.01 19.12 9.44
N PRO A 367 13.99 18.61 8.71
CA PRO A 367 14.21 17.61 7.67
C PRO A 367 15.09 18.13 6.52
N LEU A 368 14.92 19.40 6.12
CA LEU A 368 15.79 20.04 5.13
C LEU A 368 17.19 20.24 5.71
N THR A 369 17.31 20.73 6.95
CA THR A 369 18.61 20.91 7.63
C THR A 369 19.39 19.60 7.70
N MET A 370 18.74 18.51 8.12
CA MET A 370 19.33 17.18 8.22
C MET A 370 19.76 16.64 6.86
N CYS A 371 18.95 16.84 5.82
CA CYS A 371 19.27 16.41 4.47
C CYS A 371 20.47 17.18 3.89
N LEU A 372 20.50 18.51 4.05
CA LEU A 372 21.63 19.35 3.65
C LEU A 372 22.91 18.93 4.38
N ASN A 373 22.84 18.79 5.71
CA ASN A 373 23.98 18.39 6.53
C ASN A 373 24.54 17.02 6.12
N GLY A 374 23.67 16.03 5.90
CA GLY A 374 24.10 14.69 5.54
C GLY A 374 24.79 14.58 4.18
N VAL A 375 24.57 15.55 3.28
CA VAL A 375 25.25 15.59 1.97
C VAL A 375 26.50 16.46 2.01
N ILE A 376 26.42 17.63 2.67
CA ILE A 376 27.53 18.60 2.74
C ILE A 376 28.63 18.14 3.70
N ASP A 377 28.25 17.66 4.89
CA ASP A 377 29.15 17.22 5.96
C ASP A 377 29.02 15.70 6.17
N ALA A 378 29.30 14.94 5.11
CA ALA A 378 29.18 13.49 5.09
C ALA A 378 30.31 12.78 5.89
N ALA A 379 30.51 13.17 7.15
CA ALA A 379 31.63 12.77 8.00
C ALA A 379 31.71 11.25 8.28
N VAL A 380 30.61 10.52 8.17
CA VAL A 380 30.56 9.07 8.42
C VAL A 380 30.89 8.26 7.16
N ASN A 381 30.21 8.56 6.04
CA ASN A 381 30.32 7.76 4.81
C ASN A 381 31.32 8.34 3.79
N GLY A 382 31.92 9.51 4.06
CA GLY A 382 32.89 10.19 3.19
C GLY A 382 32.28 10.94 2.00
N GLY A 383 30.99 10.77 1.71
CA GLY A 383 30.24 11.57 0.74
C GLY A 383 30.74 11.48 -0.71
N LEU A 384 30.53 12.56 -1.46
CA LEU A 384 30.85 12.64 -2.89
C LEU A 384 32.33 12.42 -3.22
N ALA A 385 33.24 12.76 -2.29
CA ALA A 385 34.67 12.57 -2.47
C ALA A 385 35.04 11.10 -2.69
N ARG A 386 34.37 10.16 -2.00
CA ARG A 386 34.61 8.72 -2.14
C ARG A 386 34.30 8.20 -3.54
N TYR A 387 33.26 8.74 -4.19
CA TYR A 387 32.93 8.38 -5.57
C TYR A 387 33.94 8.96 -6.57
N GLN A 388 34.43 10.18 -6.34
CA GLN A 388 35.49 10.78 -7.16
C GLN A 388 36.80 9.98 -7.05
N GLU A 389 37.22 9.61 -5.84
CA GLU A 389 38.39 8.75 -5.60
C GLU A 389 38.25 7.36 -6.24
N ALA A 390 37.03 6.82 -6.26
CA ALA A 390 36.75 5.50 -6.81
C ALA A 390 36.75 5.49 -8.35
N PHE A 391 36.00 6.40 -8.97
CA PHE A 391 35.63 6.27 -10.39
C PHE A 391 36.26 7.33 -11.30
N PHE A 392 36.82 8.42 -10.74
CA PHE A 392 37.50 9.47 -11.53
C PHE A 392 39.03 9.34 -11.48
N ALA A 393 39.55 8.33 -10.77
CA ALA A 393 40.98 8.01 -10.79
C ALA A 393 41.42 7.64 -12.22
N LYS A 394 42.60 8.14 -12.62
CA LYS A 394 43.15 7.89 -13.97
C LYS A 394 43.28 6.40 -14.26
N ASP A 395 43.69 5.62 -13.27
CA ASP A 395 43.84 4.17 -13.39
C ASP A 395 42.51 3.46 -13.61
N TYR A 396 41.43 3.91 -12.95
CA TYR A 396 40.08 3.34 -13.17
C TYR A 396 39.61 3.60 -14.60
N ILE A 397 39.71 4.86 -15.06
CA ILE A 397 39.27 5.29 -16.40
C ILE A 397 40.05 4.55 -17.50
N ALA A 398 41.37 4.37 -17.31
CA ALA A 398 42.21 3.66 -18.26
C ALA A 398 41.86 2.16 -18.35
N ASN A 399 41.47 1.55 -17.23
CA ASN A 399 41.14 0.13 -17.16
C ASN A 399 39.68 -0.21 -17.54
N HIS A 400 38.77 0.78 -17.53
CA HIS A 400 37.34 0.61 -17.84
C HIS A 400 36.87 1.64 -18.88
N PRO A 401 37.37 1.60 -20.13
CA PRO A 401 36.97 2.55 -21.17
C PRO A 401 35.47 2.49 -21.50
N GLU A 402 34.82 1.33 -21.30
CA GLU A 402 33.39 1.11 -21.50
C GLU A 402 32.50 1.92 -20.54
N ASP A 403 33.02 2.33 -19.38
CA ASP A 403 32.28 3.09 -18.37
C ASP A 403 32.25 4.60 -18.65
N GLY A 404 32.89 5.08 -19.72
CA GLY A 404 33.07 6.51 -20.00
C GLY A 404 31.79 7.35 -19.98
N GLU A 405 30.69 6.85 -20.54
CA GLU A 405 29.38 7.51 -20.49
C GLU A 405 28.82 7.58 -19.05
N LYS A 406 28.92 6.49 -18.30
CA LYS A 406 28.43 6.41 -16.91
C LYS A 406 29.25 7.32 -15.98
N ILE A 407 30.56 7.40 -16.18
CA ILE A 407 31.45 8.31 -15.46
C ILE A 407 31.07 9.76 -15.73
N THR A 408 30.77 10.08 -16.99
CA THR A 408 30.32 11.43 -17.38
C THR A 408 28.97 11.76 -16.73
N ARG A 409 28.02 10.83 -16.75
CA ARG A 409 26.72 10.98 -16.09
C ARG A 409 26.85 11.17 -14.58
N LEU A 410 27.69 10.39 -13.90
CA LEU A 410 27.95 10.55 -12.46
C LEU A 410 28.49 11.95 -12.16
N ARG A 411 29.42 12.44 -12.99
CA ARG A 411 29.97 13.79 -12.85
C ARG A 411 28.89 14.87 -13.00
N GLU A 412 28.03 14.76 -14.00
CA GLU A 412 26.89 15.68 -14.19
C GLU A 412 25.96 15.69 -12.97
N LEU A 413 25.63 14.51 -12.44
CA LEU A 413 24.78 14.37 -11.24
C LEU A 413 25.42 15.03 -10.01
N MET A 414 26.74 14.90 -9.83
CA MET A 414 27.47 15.57 -8.75
C MET A 414 27.42 17.10 -8.88
N PHE A 415 27.59 17.62 -10.10
CA PHE A 415 27.46 19.05 -10.38
C PHE A 415 26.04 19.57 -10.13
N GLU A 416 25.04 18.83 -10.59
CA GLU A 416 23.64 19.15 -10.37
C GLU A 416 23.32 19.18 -8.87
N GLN A 417 23.76 18.16 -8.12
CA GLN A 417 23.55 18.10 -6.67
C GLN A 417 24.19 19.29 -5.96
N ALA A 418 25.41 19.69 -6.35
CA ALA A 418 26.07 20.87 -5.78
C ALA A 418 25.26 22.17 -6.02
N HIS A 419 24.69 22.34 -7.21
CA HIS A 419 23.84 23.49 -7.51
C HIS A 419 22.54 23.49 -6.68
N ILE A 420 21.93 22.32 -6.50
CA ILE A 420 20.73 22.17 -5.67
C ILE A 420 21.03 22.39 -4.19
N LEU A 421 22.21 22.02 -3.71
CA LEU A 421 22.66 22.34 -2.35
C LEU A 421 22.83 23.85 -2.15
N GLU A 422 23.47 24.55 -3.09
CA GLU A 422 23.62 26.01 -3.04
C GLU A 422 22.27 26.72 -2.97
N PHE A 423 21.34 26.34 -3.85
CA PHE A 423 19.98 26.86 -3.82
C PHE A 423 19.24 26.48 -2.52
N GLY A 424 19.40 25.25 -2.05
CA GLY A 424 18.81 24.76 -0.80
C GLY A 424 19.30 25.51 0.42
N LEU A 425 20.59 25.88 0.47
CA LEU A 425 21.16 26.73 1.52
C LEU A 425 20.57 28.14 1.49
N ALA A 426 20.43 28.74 0.30
CA ALA A 426 19.82 30.07 0.15
C ALA A 426 18.33 30.08 0.56
N VAL A 427 17.60 28.98 0.33
CA VAL A 427 16.25 28.81 0.87
C VAL A 427 16.29 28.63 2.38
N HIS A 428 17.14 27.74 2.89
CA HIS A 428 17.28 27.46 4.31
C HIS A 428 17.60 28.72 5.13
N GLU A 429 18.46 29.62 4.62
CA GLU A 429 18.81 30.89 5.27
C GLU A 429 17.58 31.74 5.64
N LYS A 430 16.55 31.72 4.78
CA LYS A 430 15.33 32.53 4.94
C LYS A 430 14.41 32.01 6.05
N PHE A 431 14.45 30.72 6.33
CA PHE A 431 13.50 30.06 7.23
C PHE A 431 14.14 29.51 8.51
N VAL A 432 15.48 29.43 8.57
CA VAL A 432 16.18 28.91 9.74
C VAL A 432 15.94 29.79 10.99
N PRO A 433 15.54 29.20 12.13
CA PRO A 433 15.43 29.87 13.41
C PRO A 433 16.73 30.55 13.86
N GLN A 434 16.64 31.57 14.71
CA GLN A 434 17.79 32.37 15.16
C GLN A 434 18.83 31.53 15.92
N ASP A 435 18.38 30.62 16.78
CA ASP A 435 19.19 29.67 17.53
C ASP A 435 19.95 28.68 16.62
N MET A 436 19.43 28.39 15.42
CA MET A 436 20.06 27.50 14.44
C MET A 436 20.94 28.24 13.40
N LYS A 437 21.04 29.57 13.45
CA LYS A 437 21.90 30.35 12.53
C LYS A 437 23.38 29.94 12.56
N PRO A 438 24.01 29.61 13.72
CA PRO A 438 25.39 29.13 13.75
C PRO A 438 25.57 27.82 12.97
N LEU A 439 24.61 26.89 13.07
CA LEU A 439 24.61 25.65 12.29
C LEU A 439 24.50 25.94 10.79
N HIS A 440 23.60 26.86 10.40
CA HIS A 440 23.49 27.26 9.00
C HIS A 440 24.81 27.84 8.46
N LYS A 441 25.47 28.71 9.22
CA LYS A 441 26.79 29.26 8.83
C LYS A 441 27.82 28.15 8.64
N LYS A 442 27.89 27.20 9.58
CA LYS A 442 28.77 26.02 9.46
C LYS A 442 28.49 25.24 8.15
N LEU A 443 27.23 25.00 7.82
CA LEU A 443 26.86 24.31 6.57
C LEU A 443 27.29 25.07 5.33
N VAL A 444 27.15 26.40 5.32
CA VAL A 444 27.61 27.24 4.21
C VAL A 444 29.14 27.15 4.07
N ASP A 445 29.88 27.25 5.17
CA ASP A 445 31.35 27.15 5.15
C ASP A 445 31.80 25.77 4.64
N GLN A 446 31.19 24.69 5.13
CA GLN A 446 31.49 23.32 4.68
C GLN A 446 31.11 23.07 3.22
N PHE A 447 30.02 23.68 2.74
CA PHE A 447 29.64 23.62 1.33
C PHE A 447 30.71 24.24 0.43
N HIS A 448 31.30 25.36 0.83
CA HIS A 448 32.40 25.97 0.06
C HIS A 448 33.63 25.06 -0.01
N VAL A 449 33.97 24.39 1.11
CA VAL A 449 35.06 23.40 1.15
C VAL A 449 34.77 22.22 0.22
N MET A 450 33.58 21.63 0.33
CA MET A 450 33.14 20.52 -0.52
C MET A 450 33.11 20.91 -2.01
N ARG A 451 32.59 22.09 -2.35
CA ARG A 451 32.55 22.57 -3.73
C ARG A 451 33.94 22.73 -4.33
N SER A 452 34.87 23.25 -3.53
CA SER A 452 36.26 23.45 -3.95
C SER A 452 37.00 22.13 -4.16
N SER A 453 36.78 21.12 -3.31
CA SER A 453 37.40 19.80 -3.45
C SER A 453 36.88 19.01 -4.67
N LEU A 454 35.63 19.23 -5.05
CA LEU A 454 35.02 18.66 -6.26
C LEU A 454 35.46 19.37 -7.56
N GLY A 455 36.28 20.43 -7.47
CA GLY A 455 36.74 21.18 -8.65
C GLY A 455 35.62 21.93 -9.39
N ILE A 456 34.51 22.23 -8.70
CA ILE A 456 33.32 22.85 -9.30
C ILE A 456 33.51 24.38 -9.35
N GLN A 457 33.69 24.92 -10.55
CA GLN A 457 33.63 26.36 -10.81
C GLN A 457 32.27 26.71 -11.41
N PHE A 458 31.43 27.45 -10.68
CA PHE A 458 30.23 28.04 -11.27
C PHE A 458 30.62 29.28 -12.09
N PRO A 459 30.08 29.47 -13.30
CA PRO A 459 30.19 30.74 -13.98
C PRO A 459 29.65 31.85 -13.08
N ALA A 460 30.44 32.90 -12.85
CA ALA A 460 29.93 34.11 -12.20
C ALA A 460 28.80 34.67 -13.07
N TYR A 461 27.60 34.81 -12.48
CA TYR A 461 26.35 35.29 -13.09
C TYR A 461 25.52 34.27 -13.88
N VAL A 462 24.82 33.38 -13.16
CA VAL A 462 23.41 33.09 -13.49
C VAL A 462 22.59 33.41 -12.26
N ARG A 463 21.93 34.58 -12.27
CA ARG A 463 20.93 34.95 -11.28
C ARG A 463 19.78 33.96 -11.42
N VAL A 464 19.64 33.04 -10.46
CA VAL A 464 18.56 32.05 -10.44
C VAL A 464 17.23 32.78 -10.26
N SER A 465 16.51 33.01 -11.36
CA SER A 465 15.10 33.38 -11.35
C SER A 465 14.25 32.12 -11.12
N PRO A 466 13.11 32.22 -10.43
CA PRO A 466 12.26 31.08 -10.12
C PRO A 466 11.43 30.68 -11.35
N LEU A 467 11.99 29.85 -12.24
CA LEU A 467 11.22 29.22 -13.31
C LEU A 467 11.56 27.73 -13.40
N HIS A 468 10.58 26.92 -12.99
CA HIS A 468 10.28 25.54 -13.37
C HIS A 468 11.48 24.70 -13.85
N PHE A 469 12.01 23.90 -12.93
CA PHE A 469 12.90 22.79 -13.27
C PHE A 469 12.06 21.67 -13.89
N ALA A 470 12.13 21.51 -15.20
CA ALA A 470 11.56 20.35 -15.89
C ALA A 470 12.33 19.08 -15.51
N ASN A 471 11.63 18.05 -15.04
CA ASN A 471 12.18 16.71 -14.84
C ASN A 471 12.62 16.13 -16.20
N GLY A 472 13.93 15.95 -16.40
CA GLY A 472 14.49 15.32 -17.59
C GLY A 472 14.79 13.83 -17.35
N SER A 473 14.05 12.96 -18.04
CA SER A 473 14.50 11.60 -18.40
C SER A 473 15.00 11.64 -19.87
N PRO A 474 15.95 10.79 -20.30
CA PRO A 474 16.76 11.05 -21.49
C PRO A 474 15.97 10.86 -22.79
N ARG A 475 16.01 11.86 -23.67
CA ARG A 475 15.46 11.76 -25.03
C ARG A 475 16.51 11.18 -25.98
N THR A 476 16.18 10.05 -26.62
CA THR A 476 16.83 9.56 -27.83
C THR A 476 16.73 10.58 -28.96
N CYS A 477 17.86 10.85 -29.61
CA CYS A 477 18.01 11.79 -30.71
C CYS A 477 17.11 11.43 -31.92
N ARG A 478 16.33 12.41 -32.41
CA ARG A 478 15.85 12.43 -33.81
C ARG A 478 16.02 13.85 -34.37
N THR A 479 16.62 13.91 -35.55
CA THR A 479 16.93 15.11 -36.35
C THR A 479 15.66 15.80 -36.89
N PRO A 480 15.67 17.13 -37.12
CA PRO A 480 14.51 17.87 -37.63
C PRO A 480 14.56 18.08 -39.16
N VAL A 481 13.38 18.09 -39.81
CA VAL A 481 13.15 18.57 -41.19
C VAL A 481 11.89 19.46 -41.17
N PRO A 482 11.79 20.54 -41.98
CA PRO A 482 10.86 21.65 -41.74
C PRO A 482 9.46 21.52 -42.37
N ASN A 483 8.56 22.33 -41.82
CA ASN A 483 7.13 22.55 -42.08
C ASN A 483 6.64 22.62 -43.54
N ALA A 484 5.37 22.22 -43.73
CA ALA A 484 4.45 22.76 -44.72
C ALA A 484 3.03 22.93 -44.13
N ILE A 485 2.34 23.99 -44.57
CA ILE A 485 1.07 24.55 -44.07
C ILE A 485 -0.11 24.11 -44.97
N SER A 486 -1.25 23.71 -44.40
CA SER A 486 -2.61 24.17 -44.82
C SER A 486 -3.79 23.52 -44.06
N PRO A 487 -5.01 24.13 -44.08
CA PRO A 487 -6.03 24.01 -43.02
C PRO A 487 -7.30 23.21 -43.40
N GLU A 488 -8.10 22.87 -42.38
CA GLU A 488 -9.59 22.86 -42.30
C GLU A 488 -10.18 21.74 -41.41
N GLY A 489 -11.12 22.13 -40.54
CA GLY A 489 -12.36 21.37 -40.31
C GLY A 489 -12.47 20.43 -39.10
N GLY A 490 -13.30 20.82 -38.11
CA GLY A 490 -14.08 19.86 -37.30
C GLY A 490 -13.74 19.75 -35.82
N ARG A 491 -14.36 20.60 -34.98
CA ARG A 491 -14.42 20.40 -33.52
C ARG A 491 -15.41 19.26 -33.21
N ILE A 492 -14.90 18.15 -32.66
CA ILE A 492 -15.70 17.18 -31.89
C ILE A 492 -15.07 17.07 -30.51
N VAL A 493 -15.77 17.58 -29.50
CA VAL A 493 -15.38 17.45 -28.09
C VAL A 493 -15.76 16.04 -27.64
N ALA A 494 -14.81 15.12 -27.66
CA ALA A 494 -14.95 13.82 -26.99
C ALA A 494 -14.68 14.01 -25.49
N ARG A 495 -15.73 13.94 -24.66
CA ARG A 495 -15.61 13.73 -23.21
C ARG A 495 -14.92 12.38 -22.97
N ARG A 496 -13.61 12.38 -22.74
CA ARG A 496 -12.89 11.23 -22.17
C ARG A 496 -12.84 11.42 -20.66
N SER A 497 -13.60 10.60 -19.92
CA SER A 497 -13.42 10.42 -18.47
C SER A 497 -12.14 9.58 -18.25
N PRO A 498 -11.12 10.05 -17.50
CA PRO A 498 -9.84 9.36 -17.40
C PRO A 498 -9.73 8.38 -16.22
N LEU A 499 -10.83 7.98 -15.58
CA LEU A 499 -10.80 7.13 -14.39
C LEU A 499 -11.88 6.04 -14.47
N SER A 500 -11.60 4.97 -15.24
CA SER A 500 -12.28 3.69 -15.05
C SER A 500 -11.50 2.86 -14.04
N TYR A 501 -12.20 2.02 -13.29
CA TYR A 501 -11.63 1.05 -12.37
C TYR A 501 -10.43 0.32 -13.01
N PRO A 502 -9.29 0.16 -12.31
CA PRO A 502 -8.33 -0.85 -12.72
C PRO A 502 -9.05 -2.19 -12.60
N ALA A 503 -9.26 -2.84 -13.75
CA ALA A 503 -9.97 -4.10 -13.83
C ALA A 503 -9.26 -5.15 -12.96
N VAL A 504 -9.89 -5.53 -11.86
CA VAL A 504 -9.50 -6.75 -11.15
C VAL A 504 -9.98 -7.90 -12.04
N ASN A 505 -9.05 -8.59 -12.72
CA ASN A 505 -9.31 -9.83 -13.46
C ASN A 505 -10.53 -9.82 -14.43
N ARG A 506 -10.34 -9.33 -15.67
CA ARG A 506 -11.16 -9.83 -16.80
C ARG A 506 -10.69 -11.23 -17.20
N TYR A 507 -11.08 -12.23 -16.43
CA TYR A 507 -11.25 -13.57 -17.00
C TYR A 507 -12.67 -13.65 -17.54
N SER A 508 -12.81 -13.62 -18.86
CA SER A 508 -14.09 -13.78 -19.52
C SER A 508 -14.63 -15.19 -19.26
N SER A 509 -15.72 -15.28 -18.50
CA SER A 509 -16.59 -16.46 -18.49
C SER A 509 -18.04 -15.99 -18.48
N SER A 510 -18.74 -16.30 -19.56
CA SER A 510 -20.15 -16.06 -19.82
C SER A 510 -21.06 -16.55 -18.71
N SER A 511 -21.92 -15.67 -18.21
CA SER A 511 -22.97 -15.96 -17.22
C SER A 511 -24.08 -16.83 -17.84
N LEU A 512 -24.39 -17.96 -17.21
CA LEU A 512 -25.66 -18.66 -17.37
C LEU A 512 -26.30 -18.81 -15.99
N SER A 513 -27.38 -18.06 -15.81
CA SER A 513 -28.21 -18.00 -14.62
C SER A 513 -28.95 -19.32 -14.37
N SER A 514 -28.98 -19.77 -13.11
CA SER A 514 -29.96 -20.77 -12.67
C SER A 514 -30.44 -20.51 -11.25
N GLN A 515 -31.77 -20.61 -11.13
CA GLN A 515 -32.65 -20.32 -10.01
C GLN A 515 -32.76 -21.51 -9.02
N ALA A 516 -32.80 -21.29 -7.69
CA ALA A 516 -33.57 -22.05 -6.67
C ALA A 516 -33.18 -21.62 -5.22
N SER A 517 -33.98 -20.79 -4.52
CA SER A 517 -35.08 -21.13 -3.57
C SER A 517 -34.67 -21.69 -2.18
N ASN A 518 -34.87 -20.81 -1.17
CA ASN A 518 -35.39 -20.94 0.20
C ASN A 518 -35.18 -22.21 1.04
N GLU A 519 -34.70 -22.02 2.29
CA GLU A 519 -35.50 -22.26 3.50
C GLU A 519 -34.87 -21.60 4.74
N VAL A 520 -35.74 -20.99 5.56
CA VAL A 520 -35.49 -20.14 6.74
C VAL A 520 -35.54 -20.98 8.02
N SER A 521 -34.76 -20.62 9.04
CA SER A 521 -35.17 -20.73 10.45
C SER A 521 -34.34 -19.81 11.35
N ASN A 522 -35.02 -18.75 11.85
CA ASN A 522 -34.60 -17.83 12.90
C ASN A 522 -34.54 -18.53 14.26
N ILE A 523 -33.54 -18.24 15.10
CA ILE A 523 -33.73 -18.18 16.56
C ILE A 523 -32.83 -17.07 17.16
N THR A 524 -33.53 -16.02 17.60
CA THR A 524 -33.31 -15.05 18.69
C THR A 524 -32.09 -15.20 19.62
N GLY A 525 -31.52 -14.06 20.03
CA GLY A 525 -30.84 -13.97 21.33
C GLY A 525 -29.85 -12.81 21.52
N GLN A 526 -30.36 -11.63 21.87
CA GLN A 526 -29.82 -10.67 22.86
C GLN A 526 -28.35 -10.21 22.73
N SER A 527 -28.23 -8.92 22.37
CA SER A 527 -27.08 -8.06 22.63
C SER A 527 -27.35 -7.17 23.84
N GLU A 528 -26.35 -6.97 24.70
CA GLU A 528 -26.04 -5.74 25.46
C GLU A 528 -24.49 -5.80 25.63
N SER A 529 -23.65 -5.00 24.97
CA SER A 529 -23.32 -3.56 25.16
C SER A 529 -23.07 -3.20 26.64
N SER A 530 -22.00 -2.52 27.05
CA SER A 530 -21.39 -1.36 26.41
C SER A 530 -19.96 -1.09 26.89
N ASP A 531 -19.24 -0.36 26.04
CA ASP A 531 -18.01 0.39 26.26
C ASP A 531 -18.11 1.42 27.40
N GLU A 532 -16.96 1.82 27.97
CA GLU A 532 -16.53 3.23 27.85
C GLU A 532 -15.05 3.47 28.22
N VAL A 533 -14.51 4.49 27.56
CA VAL A 533 -13.13 4.96 27.40
C VAL A 533 -12.99 6.24 28.24
N PHE A 534 -11.89 6.58 28.94
CA PHE A 534 -10.76 7.42 28.47
C PHE A 534 -10.01 7.91 29.72
N ASN A 535 -8.67 7.98 29.68
CA ASN A 535 -7.98 9.26 29.76
C ASN A 535 -6.49 9.13 29.43
N MET A 536 -6.06 10.00 28.51
CA MET A 536 -4.68 10.19 28.08
C MET A 536 -3.97 11.19 29.00
N GLN A 537 -2.67 10.97 29.19
CA GLN A 537 -1.70 12.05 29.37
C GLN A 537 -0.46 11.82 28.48
N PRO A 538 0.17 12.90 27.99
CA PRO A 538 1.11 12.86 26.87
C PRO A 538 2.56 12.71 27.32
N SER A 539 3.39 12.02 26.53
CA SER A 539 4.86 12.02 26.66
C SER A 539 5.55 11.67 25.33
N PRO A 540 6.79 12.15 25.10
CA PRO A 540 7.27 12.59 23.79
C PRO A 540 7.91 11.49 22.93
N SER A 541 7.68 11.55 21.62
CA SER A 541 8.26 10.63 20.63
C SER A 541 9.65 11.08 20.16
N THR A 542 10.61 10.18 20.31
CA THR A 542 11.97 10.26 19.77
C THR A 542 11.99 9.66 18.36
N SER A 543 12.57 10.40 17.41
CA SER A 543 12.85 9.92 16.06
C SER A 543 14.14 9.09 16.05
N SER A 544 14.07 7.82 15.67
CA SER A 544 15.27 7.04 15.32
C SER A 544 15.07 6.28 14.02
N LEU A 545 16.04 6.50 13.12
CA LEU A 545 16.23 5.88 11.83
C LEU A 545 16.79 4.47 12.05
N SER A 546 16.14 3.44 11.52
CA SER A 546 16.68 2.09 11.48
C SER A 546 17.75 1.98 10.39
N SER A 547 19.00 1.96 10.81
CA SER A 547 20.15 1.51 10.04
C SER A 547 20.27 0.00 10.17
N ASN A 548 20.09 -0.73 9.07
CA ASN A 548 20.43 -2.14 8.99
C ASN A 548 21.96 -2.30 8.98
N HIS A 549 22.56 -2.42 10.16
CA HIS A 549 23.94 -2.86 10.31
C HIS A 549 23.99 -4.39 10.43
N SER A 550 24.46 -5.05 9.37
CA SER A 550 25.05 -6.38 9.44
C SER A 550 26.43 -6.28 10.10
N GLY A 551 26.49 -6.59 11.40
CA GLY A 551 27.73 -6.77 12.14
C GLY A 551 28.29 -8.18 11.94
N SER A 552 29.46 -8.27 11.32
CA SER A 552 30.35 -9.43 11.40
C SER A 552 31.44 -9.12 12.44
N HIS A 553 31.67 -10.02 13.41
CA HIS A 553 33.01 -10.60 13.64
C HIS A 553 33.04 -11.61 14.81
N ASN A 554 33.58 -12.80 14.46
CA ASN A 554 34.54 -13.66 15.14
C ASN A 554 34.58 -13.84 16.68
N VAL A 555 34.38 -15.11 17.05
CA VAL A 555 35.16 -15.95 17.97
C VAL A 555 36.34 -15.30 18.69
N ASN A 556 36.30 -15.30 20.03
CA ASN A 556 37.43 -15.69 20.88
C ASN A 556 36.93 -16.13 22.27
N SER A 557 37.45 -17.27 22.69
CA SER A 557 37.16 -18.00 23.92
C SER A 557 37.78 -17.34 25.15
N SER A 558 37.02 -17.25 26.27
CA SER A 558 37.52 -17.50 27.64
C SER A 558 36.43 -17.26 28.69
N ALA A 559 36.05 -18.32 29.41
CA ALA A 559 35.49 -18.27 30.77
C ALA A 559 36.61 -17.85 31.77
N PRO A 560 36.37 -17.51 33.07
CA PRO A 560 35.25 -17.99 33.89
C PRO A 560 34.66 -17.05 34.98
N SER A 561 33.63 -17.60 35.64
CA SER A 561 33.28 -17.53 37.08
C SER A 561 32.51 -16.34 37.68
N SER A 562 31.23 -16.66 37.96
CA SER A 562 30.62 -16.74 39.31
C SER A 562 30.07 -15.49 40.01
N ASN A 563 28.90 -15.74 40.63
CA ASN A 563 28.30 -15.11 41.81
C ASN A 563 27.36 -13.89 41.65
N ARG A 564 26.05 -14.19 41.79
CA ARG A 564 25.25 -13.91 43.02
C ARG A 564 24.01 -13.00 42.84
N ALA A 565 22.86 -13.65 43.01
CA ALA A 565 21.67 -13.28 43.79
C ALA A 565 20.75 -12.11 43.33
N SER A 566 19.50 -12.50 43.02
CA SER A 566 18.26 -11.76 43.31
C SER A 566 18.07 -11.60 44.84
N PRO A 567 17.26 -10.63 45.35
CA PRO A 567 15.79 -10.84 45.40
C PRO A 567 14.88 -9.58 45.37
N LEU A 568 13.59 -9.81 45.11
CA LEU A 568 12.39 -9.07 45.57
C LEU A 568 11.55 -10.08 46.41
N PRO A 569 10.41 -9.75 47.08
CA PRO A 569 9.68 -8.48 47.29
C PRO A 569 9.21 -8.25 48.77
N SER A 570 8.48 -7.14 49.03
CA SER A 570 7.67 -6.97 50.26
C SER A 570 6.37 -6.18 50.01
N ASP A 571 5.26 -6.72 50.51
CA ASP A 571 3.88 -6.23 50.56
C ASP A 571 3.63 -4.96 51.43
N LYS A 572 2.51 -4.24 51.16
CA LYS A 572 1.52 -3.78 52.18
C LYS A 572 0.29 -2.98 51.64
N HIS A 573 -0.89 -3.58 51.82
CA HIS A 573 -2.25 -3.15 52.27
C HIS A 573 -2.87 -1.72 52.20
N LYS A 574 -4.19 -1.75 51.82
CA LYS A 574 -5.42 -1.04 52.33
C LYS A 574 -5.55 0.49 52.10
N HIS A 575 -6.71 1.12 51.75
CA HIS A 575 -8.08 1.04 52.31
C HIS A 575 -9.18 1.70 51.39
N SER A 576 -10.45 1.55 51.78
CA SER A 576 -11.73 1.90 51.11
C SER A 576 -12.35 3.23 51.60
N ARG A 577 -13.22 3.89 50.79
CA ARG A 577 -14.47 4.55 51.25
C ARG A 577 -15.40 5.10 50.15
N ASP A 578 -16.70 4.99 50.41
CA ASP A 578 -17.90 5.42 49.68
C ASP A 578 -18.12 6.96 49.61
N ASN A 579 -18.86 7.48 48.61
CA ASN A 579 -20.26 7.95 48.74
C ASN A 579 -20.78 8.77 47.53
N ALA A 580 -22.11 8.77 47.41
CA ALA A 580 -22.99 9.27 46.34
C ALA A 580 -23.15 10.81 46.21
N CYS A 581 -23.66 11.25 45.03
CA CYS A 581 -24.88 12.08 44.84
C CYS A 581 -24.81 13.13 43.70
N LEU A 582 -25.82 13.04 42.81
CA LEU A 582 -26.62 14.10 42.15
C LEU A 582 -26.10 14.87 40.90
N SER A 583 -27.03 14.97 39.94
CA SER A 583 -27.01 15.63 38.62
C SER A 583 -27.14 17.17 38.70
N PRO A 584 -26.97 17.96 37.60
CA PRO A 584 -28.13 18.29 36.74
C PRO A 584 -27.87 18.53 35.23
N ARG A 585 -28.85 18.10 34.41
CA ARG A 585 -29.54 18.75 33.26
C ARG A 585 -28.80 19.49 32.11
N ASP A 586 -29.11 19.01 30.90
CA ASP A 586 -29.81 19.70 29.76
C ASP A 586 -29.09 20.07 28.44
N ARG A 587 -29.75 19.61 27.36
CA ARG A 587 -29.82 19.98 25.91
C ARG A 587 -28.74 19.46 24.94
N LEU A 588 -29.04 18.53 24.02
CA LEU A 588 -29.94 18.49 22.83
C LEU A 588 -29.39 19.20 21.57
N CYS A 589 -29.12 18.40 20.53
CA CYS A 589 -29.68 18.60 19.19
C CYS A 589 -29.55 17.33 18.32
N SER A 590 -30.70 16.73 18.00
CA SER A 590 -30.95 15.64 17.05
C SER A 590 -30.78 16.11 15.59
N GLY A 591 -30.33 15.26 14.65
CA GLY A 591 -31.19 14.41 13.80
C GLY A 591 -31.17 14.96 12.34
N ILE A 592 -31.58 14.30 11.24
CA ILE A 592 -32.41 13.11 10.96
C ILE A 592 -32.17 12.72 9.48
N PHE A 593 -32.20 11.42 9.13
CA PHE A 593 -32.87 10.93 7.90
C PHE A 593 -33.59 9.59 8.19
N PRO A 594 -34.74 9.29 7.56
CA PRO A 594 -35.62 8.18 7.93
C PRO A 594 -35.42 6.91 7.06
N SER A 595 -35.90 5.76 7.57
CA SER A 595 -36.02 4.46 6.88
C SER A 595 -37.50 4.02 6.78
N PRO A 596 -37.86 3.10 5.85
CA PRO A 596 -39.23 2.93 5.35
C PRO A 596 -40.10 1.94 6.16
N LEU A 597 -41.42 2.08 6.05
CA LEU A 597 -42.48 1.31 6.71
C LEU A 597 -43.03 0.18 5.82
N ASP A 598 -43.45 -0.92 6.46
CA ASP A 598 -44.20 -2.06 5.89
C ASP A 598 -45.71 -1.96 6.28
N PRO A 599 -46.66 -2.52 5.51
CA PRO A 599 -48.06 -2.11 5.51
C PRO A 599 -48.97 -3.08 6.29
N THR A 600 -49.55 -2.64 7.40
CA THR A 600 -50.82 -3.18 7.91
C THR A 600 -51.50 -2.15 8.81
N GLN A 601 -52.56 -1.51 8.32
CA GLN A 601 -53.86 -1.44 9.00
C GLN A 601 -54.83 -0.52 8.25
N VAL A 602 -55.88 -1.17 7.73
CA VAL A 602 -57.10 -0.58 7.21
C VAL A 602 -58.05 -0.29 8.37
N ARG A 603 -58.61 0.93 8.46
CA ARG A 603 -60.04 1.16 8.81
C ARG A 603 -60.50 2.62 8.60
N ALA A 604 -61.34 2.77 7.58
CA ALA A 604 -62.56 3.58 7.42
C ALA A 604 -62.72 4.98 8.08
N ALA A 605 -62.70 6.03 7.23
CA ALA A 605 -63.79 6.99 6.83
C ALA A 605 -64.73 7.63 7.90
N PRO A 606 -65.31 8.85 7.69
CA PRO A 606 -65.72 9.39 6.39
C PRO A 606 -65.52 10.91 6.08
N HIS A 607 -65.82 11.19 4.80
CA HIS A 607 -65.92 12.41 3.98
C HIS A 607 -66.52 13.69 4.61
N GLU A 608 -66.01 14.87 4.21
CA GLU A 608 -66.61 15.76 3.18
C GLU A 608 -65.76 17.04 2.89
N PRO A 609 -65.99 17.75 1.76
CA PRO A 609 -64.97 18.53 1.04
C PRO A 609 -65.18 20.06 1.09
N ILE A 610 -64.12 20.87 0.99
CA ILE A 610 -64.23 22.28 0.56
C ILE A 610 -63.02 22.69 -0.30
N CYS A 611 -63.29 22.94 -1.59
CA CYS A 611 -62.48 23.77 -2.47
C CYS A 611 -62.81 25.26 -2.25
N TYR A 612 -61.82 26.15 -2.35
CA TYR A 612 -61.79 27.52 -2.91
C TYR A 612 -60.43 28.13 -2.49
N VAL A 613 -59.37 28.18 -3.30
CA VAL A 613 -59.08 29.03 -4.47
C VAL A 613 -58.90 30.54 -4.17
N PHE A 614 -57.68 31.00 -4.50
CA PHE A 614 -57.17 32.35 -4.82
C PHE A 614 -56.87 33.39 -3.72
N ARG A 615 -55.58 33.77 -3.66
CA ARG A 615 -54.96 35.08 -3.99
C ARG A 615 -53.58 35.14 -3.29
N SER A 616 -52.51 35.70 -3.82
CA SER A 616 -52.07 36.25 -5.12
C SER A 616 -50.55 36.40 -4.98
#